data_AF-A0A0M9E1U4-F1
#
_entry.id   AF-A0A0M9E1U4-F1
#
_cell.length_a   1.000
_cell.length_b   1.000
_cell.length_c   1.000
_cell.angle_alpha   90.00
_cell.angle_beta   90.00
_cell.angle_gamma   90.00
#
_symmetry.space_group_name_H-M   'P 1'
#
loop_
_entity.id
_entity.type
_entity.pdbx_description
1 polymer ?
#
loop_
_entity_poly.entity_id
_entity_poly.type
_entity_poly.pdbx_seq_one_letter_code
_entity_poly.pdbx_strand_id
1 'polypeptide(L)'
;MRSINLANEKKRDARVSYEANRQKSNVEYVLKDGSPRQTVKILKNTLDQSVAVLENKFGSMTDVAAAIIDSDPEVNPEVSGMIIDSSRKLFISKDNEILYGVDLFEVTKAPDGSEKDRQFFNRQPSNVNSEIPIRCTGKRIPKDKAIRMFVFSRKYQIKHVNGLTYDFLFDIAQSLHDDNSMMLVGGGPKGTDPLVFYEGGTAFRAFLEGRVNKDKYCLILHLTQLELKEVAS
;
A
#
# COMPACT_ATOMS: atom_id res chain seq x y z
N MET A 1 -6.92 -17.06 5.70
CA MET A 1 -7.13 -16.56 4.32
C MET A 1 -8.11 -15.40 4.38
N ARG A 2 -7.87 -14.27 3.68
CA ARG A 2 -8.82 -13.15 3.70
C ARG A 2 -9.98 -13.45 2.76
N SER A 3 -11.19 -13.03 3.13
CA SER A 3 -12.41 -13.23 2.32
C SER A 3 -12.97 -11.90 1.84
N ILE A 4 -13.65 -11.91 0.70
CA ILE A 4 -14.32 -10.76 0.08
C ILE A 4 -15.68 -11.24 -0.46
N ASN A 5 -16.72 -10.41 -0.37
CA ASN A 5 -18.01 -10.72 -0.99
C ASN A 5 -18.06 -10.10 -2.40
N LEU A 6 -18.17 -10.92 -3.43
CA LEU A 6 -18.15 -10.51 -4.83
C LEU A 6 -19.49 -10.79 -5.50
N ALA A 7 -20.11 -9.74 -6.04
CA ALA A 7 -21.30 -9.85 -6.87
C ALA A 7 -20.95 -9.77 -8.36
N ASN A 8 -21.50 -10.69 -9.15
CA ASN A 8 -21.37 -10.67 -10.60
C ASN A 8 -22.36 -9.68 -11.26
N GLU A 9 -22.29 -9.55 -12.58
CA GLU A 9 -23.17 -8.67 -13.37
C GLU A 9 -24.67 -9.01 -13.22
N LYS A 10 -24.99 -10.29 -12.96
CA LYS A 10 -26.36 -10.79 -12.71
C LYS A 10 -26.80 -10.59 -11.25
N LYS A 11 -26.05 -9.83 -10.45
CA LYS A 11 -26.29 -9.58 -9.02
C LYS A 11 -26.28 -10.84 -8.12
N ARG A 12 -25.79 -11.98 -8.62
CA ARG A 12 -25.47 -13.13 -7.76
C ARG A 12 -24.19 -12.83 -7.02
N ASP A 13 -24.15 -13.05 -5.72
CA ASP A 13 -22.99 -12.83 -4.90
C ASP A 13 -22.43 -14.13 -4.32
N ALA A 14 -21.14 -14.09 -4.01
CA ALA A 14 -20.43 -15.20 -3.41
C ALA A 14 -19.31 -14.69 -2.52
N ARG A 15 -19.20 -15.31 -1.33
CA ARG A 15 -18.04 -15.11 -0.46
C ARG A 15 -16.87 -15.92 -1.00
N VAL A 16 -15.86 -15.23 -1.47
CA VAL A 16 -14.65 -15.82 -2.07
C VAL A 16 -13.42 -15.40 -1.29
N SER A 17 -12.31 -16.09 -1.52
CA SER A 17 -11.05 -15.76 -0.87
C SER A 17 -10.18 -14.90 -1.76
N TYR A 18 -9.33 -14.07 -1.17
CA TYR A 18 -8.32 -13.31 -1.90
C TYR A 18 -6.98 -13.32 -1.18
N GLU A 19 -5.91 -13.32 -1.96
CA GLU A 19 -4.53 -13.31 -1.45
C GLU A 19 -3.63 -12.45 -2.32
N ALA A 20 -2.63 -11.82 -1.69
CA ALA A 20 -1.54 -11.18 -2.43
C ALA A 20 -0.58 -12.28 -2.88
N ASN A 21 -0.38 -12.44 -4.17
CA ASN A 21 0.67 -13.31 -4.66
C ASN A 21 2.01 -12.57 -4.56
N ARG A 22 2.75 -12.82 -3.47
CA ARG A 22 4.12 -12.34 -3.32
C ARG A 22 5.04 -13.34 -3.99
N GLN A 23 5.68 -12.93 -5.08
CA GLN A 23 6.77 -13.71 -5.65
C GLN A 23 7.89 -13.82 -4.61
N LYS A 24 8.15 -15.04 -4.13
CA LYS A 24 9.30 -15.29 -3.26
C LYS A 24 10.55 -15.13 -4.11
N SER A 25 11.55 -14.42 -3.58
CA SER A 25 12.86 -14.35 -4.21
C SER A 25 13.45 -15.75 -4.25
N ASN A 26 13.96 -16.17 -5.41
CA ASN A 26 14.73 -17.41 -5.53
C ASN A 26 16.16 -17.27 -4.99
N VAL A 27 16.57 -16.04 -4.65
CA VAL A 27 17.88 -15.72 -4.08
C VAL A 27 17.69 -15.38 -2.61
N GLU A 28 18.37 -16.12 -1.75
CA GLU A 28 18.47 -15.84 -0.32
C GLU A 28 19.86 -15.29 0.00
N TYR A 29 19.90 -14.18 0.71
CA TYR A 29 21.14 -13.60 1.21
C TYR A 29 21.39 -14.13 2.62
N VAL A 30 22.54 -14.77 2.81
CA VAL A 30 23.00 -15.32 4.08
C VAL A 30 24.24 -14.58 4.56
N LEU A 31 24.53 -14.67 5.86
CA LEU A 31 25.80 -14.22 6.42
C LEU A 31 26.94 -15.16 5.97
N LYS A 32 28.20 -14.77 6.25
CA LYS A 32 29.38 -15.58 5.86
C LYS A 32 29.36 -16.98 6.46
N ASP A 33 28.72 -17.16 7.61
CA ASP A 33 28.55 -18.44 8.31
C ASP A 33 27.34 -19.26 7.81
N GLY A 34 26.61 -18.76 6.81
CA GLY A 34 25.41 -19.41 6.26
C GLY A 34 24.12 -19.12 7.03
N SER A 35 24.16 -18.34 8.12
CA SER A 35 22.95 -18.01 8.86
C SER A 35 22.04 -17.04 8.08
N PRO A 36 20.71 -17.03 8.32
CA PRO A 36 19.81 -16.10 7.65
C PRO A 36 20.13 -14.65 8.06
N ARG A 37 20.09 -13.72 7.10
CA ARG A 37 20.19 -12.29 7.42
C ARG A 37 18.98 -11.84 8.24
N GLN A 38 19.22 -10.95 9.20
CA GLN A 38 18.16 -10.27 9.94
C GLN A 38 18.28 -8.77 9.74
N THR A 39 17.15 -8.10 9.50
CA THR A 39 17.12 -6.65 9.52
C THR A 39 16.98 -6.20 10.97
N VAL A 40 18.00 -5.53 11.48
CA VAL A 40 17.97 -4.90 12.80
C VAL A 40 17.82 -3.39 12.65
N LYS A 41 17.07 -2.77 13.55
CA LYS A 41 17.11 -1.32 13.72
C LYS A 41 18.06 -1.03 14.87
N ILE A 42 18.92 -0.05 14.71
CA ILE A 42 19.91 0.33 15.71
C ILE A 42 19.66 1.78 16.12
N LEU A 43 19.64 2.04 17.43
CA LEU A 43 19.58 3.41 17.95
C LEU A 43 20.90 4.12 17.67
N LYS A 44 20.87 5.21 16.89
CA LYS A 44 22.07 6.02 16.62
C LYS A 44 22.30 7.05 17.72
N ASN A 45 21.28 7.84 18.02
CA ASN A 45 21.32 8.94 18.97
C ASN A 45 19.94 9.18 19.60
N THR A 46 19.91 9.89 20.73
CA THR A 46 18.66 10.40 21.34
C THR A 46 18.45 11.87 20.97
N LEU A 47 17.33 12.44 21.43
CA LEU A 47 17.01 13.85 21.19
C LEU A 47 18.08 14.81 21.78
N ASP A 48 18.76 14.39 22.84
CA ASP A 48 19.81 15.16 23.51
C ASP A 48 21.09 15.27 22.66
N GLN A 49 21.31 14.34 21.73
CA GLN A 49 22.39 14.37 20.75
C GLN A 49 21.88 14.75 19.34
N SER A 50 20.71 15.40 19.25
CA SER A 50 20.24 15.96 17.99
C SER A 50 21.11 17.11 17.54
N VAL A 51 21.19 17.32 16.22
CA VAL A 51 22.03 18.37 15.61
C VAL A 51 21.73 19.75 16.21
N ALA A 52 20.45 20.09 16.38
CA ALA A 52 20.05 21.38 16.95
C ALA A 52 20.50 21.55 18.41
N VAL A 53 20.48 20.47 19.21
CA VAL A 53 20.94 20.53 20.61
C VAL A 53 22.46 20.66 20.68
N LEU A 54 23.19 19.95 19.82
CA LEU A 54 24.65 20.07 19.74
C LEU A 54 25.07 21.46 19.25
N GLU A 55 24.40 22.01 18.23
CA GLU A 55 24.67 23.36 17.74
C GLU A 55 24.39 24.42 18.80
N ASN A 56 23.29 24.29 19.57
CA ASN A 56 23.03 25.18 20.71
C ASN A 56 24.06 25.04 21.83
N LYS A 57 24.61 23.83 22.05
CA LYS A 57 25.62 23.56 23.08
C LYS A 57 27.00 24.11 22.72
N PHE A 58 27.41 23.99 21.46
CA PHE A 58 28.74 24.39 20.98
C PHE A 58 28.75 25.74 20.27
N GLY A 59 27.59 26.33 19.98
CA GLY A 59 27.41 27.68 19.45
C GLY A 59 27.42 27.78 17.93
N SER A 60 28.21 26.94 17.24
CA SER A 60 28.24 26.89 15.77
C SER A 60 28.47 25.48 15.24
N MET A 61 28.03 25.22 14.01
CA MET A 61 28.28 23.93 13.35
C MET A 61 29.78 23.62 13.17
N THR A 62 30.63 24.65 13.08
CA THR A 62 32.09 24.49 13.00
C THR A 62 32.65 23.94 14.32
N ASP A 63 32.15 24.45 15.44
CA ASP A 63 32.57 24.02 16.78
C ASP A 63 32.02 22.62 17.10
N VAL A 64 30.81 22.31 16.63
CA VAL A 64 30.27 20.93 16.67
C VAL A 64 31.20 19.98 15.91
N ALA A 65 31.64 20.34 14.70
CA ALA A 65 32.55 19.50 13.92
C ALA A 65 33.89 19.26 14.62
N ALA A 66 34.46 20.29 15.24
CA ALA A 66 35.66 20.16 16.06
C ALA A 66 35.43 19.22 17.27
N ALA A 67 34.29 19.35 17.95
CA ALA A 67 33.94 18.50 19.08
C ALA A 67 33.71 17.03 18.68
N ILE A 68 33.12 16.76 17.51
CA ILE A 68 32.99 15.40 16.95
C ILE A 68 34.36 14.77 16.75
N ILE A 69 35.32 15.50 16.19
CA ILE A 69 36.69 14.99 15.99
C ILE A 69 37.38 14.67 17.31
N ASP A 70 37.11 15.45 18.36
CA ASP A 70 37.78 15.32 19.66
C ASP A 70 37.15 14.24 20.55
N SER A 71 35.82 14.15 20.62
CA SER A 71 35.15 13.39 21.68
C SER A 71 33.82 12.73 21.31
N ASP A 72 33.40 12.72 20.04
CA ASP A 72 32.14 12.12 19.58
C ASP A 72 30.89 12.48 20.44
N PRO A 73 30.57 13.78 20.68
CA PRO A 73 29.50 14.20 21.57
C PRO A 73 28.09 13.81 21.07
N GLU A 74 27.98 13.36 19.82
CA GLU A 74 26.76 12.82 19.24
C GLU A 74 26.47 11.36 19.64
N VAL A 75 27.47 10.67 20.20
CA VAL A 75 27.36 9.28 20.64
C VAL A 75 27.10 9.24 22.13
N ASN A 76 26.02 8.57 22.53
CA ASN A 76 25.80 8.23 23.93
C ASN A 76 26.22 6.77 24.17
N PRO A 77 27.35 6.49 24.84
CA PRO A 77 27.88 5.13 24.98
C PRO A 77 26.93 4.19 25.73
N GLU A 78 25.97 4.69 26.50
CA GLU A 78 25.01 3.87 27.24
C GLU A 78 23.89 3.32 26.34
N VAL A 79 23.55 4.00 25.24
CA VAL A 79 22.36 3.68 24.44
C VAL A 79 22.60 3.61 22.92
N SER A 80 23.63 4.28 22.40
CA SER A 80 24.02 4.18 21.00
C SER A 80 24.43 2.75 20.67
N GLY A 81 23.88 2.18 19.61
CA GLY A 81 24.12 0.78 19.23
C GLY A 81 23.06 -0.21 19.72
N MET A 82 22.12 0.21 20.59
CA MET A 82 21.03 -0.65 21.04
C MET A 82 20.15 -1.13 19.88
N ILE A 83 19.83 -2.43 19.85
CA ILE A 83 18.90 -3.01 18.87
C ILE A 83 17.46 -2.68 19.28
N ILE A 84 16.72 -2.05 18.38
CA ILE A 84 15.32 -1.69 18.55
C ILE A 84 14.44 -2.68 17.79
N ASP A 85 13.47 -3.26 18.49
CA ASP A 85 12.48 -4.13 17.87
C ASP A 85 11.13 -3.40 17.73
N SER A 86 10.53 -3.02 18.87
CA SER A 86 9.20 -2.44 18.95
C SER A 86 9.21 -0.92 19.14
N SER A 87 9.18 -0.17 18.04
CA SER A 87 9.06 1.30 18.05
C SER A 87 7.63 1.77 17.84
N ARG A 88 7.16 2.74 18.63
CA ARG A 88 5.92 3.50 18.34
C ARG A 88 6.29 4.84 17.73
N LYS A 89 5.54 5.27 16.71
CA LYS A 89 5.71 6.60 16.11
C LYS A 89 4.98 7.62 16.98
N LEU A 90 5.72 8.63 17.45
CA LEU A 90 5.17 9.81 18.11
C LEU A 90 5.43 11.03 17.23
N PHE A 91 4.56 12.03 17.33
CA PHE A 91 4.78 13.33 16.73
C PHE A 91 5.30 14.26 17.81
N ILE A 92 6.37 15.00 17.49
CA ILE A 92 6.99 15.95 18.41
C ILE A 92 6.91 17.36 17.84
N SER A 93 6.81 18.36 18.71
CA SER A 93 6.94 19.78 18.36
C SER A 93 8.38 20.11 17.99
N LYS A 94 8.63 21.37 17.58
CA LYS A 94 10.00 21.88 17.38
C LYS A 94 10.82 21.87 18.68
N ASP A 95 10.15 21.86 19.82
CA ASP A 95 10.74 21.89 21.16
C ASP A 95 10.82 20.48 21.78
N ASN A 96 10.69 19.42 20.95
CA ASN A 96 10.73 18.01 21.37
C ASN A 96 9.60 17.55 22.31
N GLU A 97 8.50 18.32 22.40
CA GLU A 97 7.33 17.94 23.20
C GLU A 97 6.39 17.01 22.43
N ILE A 98 5.79 16.02 23.09
CA ILE A 98 4.86 15.07 22.46
C ILE A 98 3.55 15.78 22.09
N LEU A 99 3.13 15.64 20.84
CA LEU A 99 1.86 16.15 20.33
C LEU A 99 0.77 15.07 20.43
N TYR A 100 -0.35 15.40 21.08
CA TYR A 100 -1.48 14.49 21.27
C TYR A 100 -2.63 14.70 20.29
N GLY A 101 -2.79 15.91 19.76
CA GLY A 101 -3.79 16.27 18.75
C GLY A 101 -3.11 16.61 17.43
N VAL A 102 -2.99 15.64 16.53
CA VAL A 102 -2.37 15.85 15.22
C VAL A 102 -3.44 15.83 14.14
N ASP A 103 -3.63 16.98 13.50
CA ASP A 103 -4.42 17.06 12.29
C ASP A 103 -3.61 16.52 11.11
N LEU A 104 -4.17 15.52 10.45
CA LEU A 104 -3.59 14.96 9.23
C LEU A 104 -4.22 15.68 8.04
N PHE A 105 -3.39 16.11 7.09
CA PHE A 105 -3.83 16.73 5.84
C PHE A 105 -3.35 15.88 4.67
N GLU A 106 -4.21 15.76 3.65
CA GLU A 106 -3.83 15.24 2.34
C GLU A 106 -3.48 16.42 1.43
N VAL A 107 -2.26 16.43 0.89
CA VAL A 107 -1.77 17.48 0.00
C VAL A 107 -1.60 16.90 -1.40
N THR A 108 -2.39 17.40 -2.35
CA THR A 108 -2.24 17.05 -3.76
C THR A 108 -1.22 18.00 -4.39
N LYS A 109 -0.17 17.45 -5.00
CA LYS A 109 0.85 18.24 -5.70
C LYS A 109 0.68 18.19 -7.21
N ALA A 110 1.03 19.28 -7.88
CA ALA A 110 1.16 19.33 -9.32
C ALA A 110 2.48 18.68 -9.78
N PRO A 111 2.64 18.42 -11.09
CA PRO A 111 3.86 17.78 -11.63
C PRO A 111 5.15 18.58 -11.40
N ASP A 112 5.06 19.90 -11.23
CA ASP A 112 6.18 20.80 -10.88
C ASP A 112 6.51 20.78 -9.38
N GLY A 113 5.73 20.07 -8.56
CA GLY A 113 5.89 19.97 -7.12
C GLY A 113 5.12 21.03 -6.32
N SER A 114 4.42 21.98 -6.97
CA SER A 114 3.59 22.98 -6.30
C SER A 114 2.34 22.34 -5.65
N GLU A 115 1.87 22.90 -4.54
CA GLU A 115 0.64 22.42 -3.89
C GLU A 115 -0.59 22.86 -4.71
N LYS A 116 -1.35 21.87 -5.18
CA LYS A 116 -2.59 22.09 -5.93
C LYS A 116 -3.81 22.16 -5.01
N ASP A 117 -3.83 21.31 -3.98
CA ASP A 117 -4.95 21.21 -3.05
C ASP A 117 -4.49 20.69 -1.68
N ARG A 118 -5.19 21.08 -0.62
CA ARG A 118 -4.94 20.67 0.75
C ARG A 118 -6.27 20.51 1.48
N GLN A 119 -6.51 19.31 2.00
CA GLN A 119 -7.74 18.97 2.73
C GLN A 119 -7.44 18.15 3.98
N PHE A 120 -8.36 18.14 4.95
CA PHE A 120 -8.26 17.24 6.09
C PHE A 120 -8.30 15.78 5.63
N PHE A 121 -7.40 14.97 6.17
CA PHE A 121 -7.36 13.54 5.90
C PHE A 121 -8.56 12.86 6.55
N ASN A 122 -9.51 12.45 5.73
CA ASN A 122 -10.70 11.75 6.18
C ASN A 122 -10.47 10.22 6.17
N ARG A 123 -10.56 9.58 7.34
CA ARG A 123 -10.42 8.13 7.46
C ARG A 123 -11.64 7.43 6.88
N GLN A 124 -11.52 6.96 5.66
CA GLN A 124 -12.57 6.16 5.01
C GLN A 124 -12.68 4.78 5.69
N PRO A 125 -13.91 4.27 5.95
CA PRO A 125 -14.11 2.92 6.43
C PRO A 125 -13.76 1.89 5.35
N SER A 126 -13.42 0.68 5.78
CA SER A 126 -13.24 -0.45 4.84
C SER A 126 -14.59 -0.86 4.24
N ASN A 127 -14.66 -0.94 2.90
CA ASN A 127 -15.88 -1.31 2.17
C ASN A 127 -15.75 -2.63 1.39
N VAL A 128 -14.65 -3.34 1.55
CA VAL A 128 -14.40 -4.62 0.87
C VAL A 128 -14.99 -5.82 1.62
N ASN A 129 -15.11 -5.70 2.95
CA ASN A 129 -15.66 -6.73 3.84
C ASN A 129 -16.99 -6.30 4.48
N SER A 130 -17.69 -5.35 3.86
CA SER A 130 -19.01 -4.91 4.30
C SER A 130 -20.11 -5.91 3.92
N GLU A 131 -21.32 -5.72 4.46
CA GLU A 131 -22.51 -6.46 4.04
C GLU A 131 -22.82 -6.26 2.54
N ILE A 132 -22.51 -5.08 2.01
CA ILE A 132 -22.65 -4.78 0.60
C ILE A 132 -21.49 -5.45 -0.17
N PRO A 133 -21.76 -6.35 -1.13
CA PRO A 133 -20.73 -6.96 -1.94
C PRO A 133 -20.08 -5.95 -2.89
N ILE A 134 -18.79 -6.16 -3.18
CA ILE A 134 -18.14 -5.47 -4.31
C ILE A 134 -18.76 -5.97 -5.61
N ARG A 135 -19.05 -5.07 -6.55
CA ARG A 135 -19.86 -5.38 -7.74
C ARG A 135 -19.02 -5.35 -8.99
N CYS A 136 -19.16 -6.40 -9.79
CA CYS A 136 -18.81 -6.41 -11.20
C CYS A 136 -19.73 -5.42 -11.93
N THR A 137 -19.18 -4.33 -12.44
CA THR A 137 -19.98 -3.24 -13.04
C THR A 137 -20.43 -3.51 -14.46
N GLY A 138 -19.90 -4.55 -15.11
CA GLY A 138 -20.07 -4.82 -16.54
C GLY A 138 -19.29 -3.87 -17.46
N LYS A 139 -18.69 -2.80 -16.93
CA LYS A 139 -17.85 -1.89 -17.71
C LYS A 139 -16.51 -2.56 -18.00
N ARG A 140 -16.36 -3.02 -19.25
CA ARG A 140 -15.15 -3.70 -19.74
C ARG A 140 -14.21 -2.71 -20.43
N ILE A 141 -12.91 -2.96 -20.31
CA ILE A 141 -11.84 -2.23 -20.99
C ILE A 141 -10.87 -3.25 -21.60
N PRO A 142 -10.49 -3.12 -22.88
CA PRO A 142 -9.48 -4.01 -23.49
C PRO A 142 -8.16 -3.96 -22.72
N LYS A 143 -7.47 -5.11 -22.61
CA LYS A 143 -6.23 -5.20 -21.82
C LYS A 143 -5.15 -4.21 -22.30
N ASP A 144 -4.93 -4.11 -23.61
CA ASP A 144 -3.95 -3.17 -24.19
C ASP A 144 -4.27 -1.71 -23.85
N LYS A 145 -5.56 -1.33 -23.89
CA LYS A 145 -5.98 0.02 -23.53
C LYS A 145 -5.73 0.29 -22.05
N ALA A 146 -6.08 -0.64 -21.18
CA ALA A 146 -5.97 -0.44 -19.74
C ALA A 146 -4.52 -0.33 -19.24
N ILE A 147 -3.58 -1.09 -19.81
CA ILE A 147 -2.15 -0.97 -19.46
C ILE A 147 -1.54 0.37 -19.90
N ARG A 148 -2.11 1.03 -20.92
CA ARG A 148 -1.70 2.37 -21.38
C ARG A 148 -2.34 3.48 -20.57
N MET A 149 -3.49 3.22 -19.94
CA MET A 149 -4.22 4.20 -19.14
C MET A 149 -3.88 4.17 -17.65
N PHE A 150 -3.54 3.02 -17.08
CA PHE A 150 -3.44 2.88 -15.61
C PHE A 150 -2.11 2.30 -15.13
N VAL A 151 -1.64 2.78 -13.97
CA VAL A 151 -0.50 2.20 -13.26
C VAL A 151 -1.00 1.29 -12.14
N PHE A 152 -1.03 -0.02 -12.37
CA PHE A 152 -1.46 -1.00 -11.37
C PHE A 152 -0.41 -1.18 -10.28
N SER A 153 -0.75 -0.76 -9.06
CA SER A 153 0.16 -0.74 -7.91
C SER A 153 0.06 -1.98 -7.02
N ARG A 154 -1.10 -2.66 -7.01
CA ARG A 154 -1.33 -3.87 -6.21
C ARG A 154 -2.17 -4.88 -6.99
N LYS A 155 -1.97 -6.16 -6.70
CA LYS A 155 -2.69 -7.28 -7.33
C LYS A 155 -3.09 -8.29 -6.27
N TYR A 156 -4.33 -8.77 -6.33
CA TYR A 156 -4.81 -9.89 -5.54
C TYR A 156 -5.31 -10.99 -6.46
N GLN A 157 -5.00 -12.24 -6.14
CA GLN A 157 -5.64 -13.38 -6.79
C GLN A 157 -6.93 -13.70 -6.03
N ILE A 158 -8.04 -13.80 -6.76
CA ILE A 158 -9.32 -14.26 -6.23
C ILE A 158 -9.40 -15.77 -6.41
N LYS A 159 -9.78 -16.48 -5.34
CA LYS A 159 -9.84 -17.94 -5.30
C LYS A 159 -11.17 -18.42 -4.75
N HIS A 160 -11.67 -19.50 -5.35
CA HIS A 160 -12.82 -20.25 -4.86
C HIS A 160 -12.51 -20.87 -3.50
N VAL A 161 -13.57 -21.08 -2.71
CA VAL A 161 -13.50 -21.75 -1.40
C VAL A 161 -14.18 -23.12 -1.40
N ASN A 162 -14.97 -23.41 -2.44
CA ASN A 162 -15.70 -24.66 -2.65
C ASN A 162 -16.07 -24.82 -4.15
N GLY A 163 -16.75 -25.91 -4.52
CA GLY A 163 -17.15 -26.18 -5.91
C GLY A 163 -18.13 -25.14 -6.49
N LEU A 164 -19.10 -24.67 -5.71
CA LEU A 164 -20.07 -23.66 -6.19
C LEU A 164 -19.39 -22.32 -6.53
N THR A 165 -18.43 -21.91 -5.70
CA THR A 165 -17.64 -20.70 -5.95
C THR A 165 -16.59 -20.89 -7.04
N TYR A 166 -16.23 -22.15 -7.36
CA TYR A 166 -15.39 -22.46 -8.52
C TYR A 166 -16.13 -22.09 -9.81
N ASP A 167 -17.33 -22.64 -10.03
CA ASP A 167 -18.12 -22.37 -11.25
C ASP A 167 -18.42 -20.88 -11.38
N PHE A 168 -18.82 -20.24 -10.27
CA PHE A 168 -19.09 -18.80 -10.23
C PHE A 168 -17.89 -17.95 -10.69
N LEU A 169 -16.68 -18.27 -10.21
CA LEU A 169 -15.48 -17.52 -10.57
C LEU A 169 -14.94 -17.91 -11.95
N PHE A 170 -15.11 -19.17 -12.35
CA PHE A 170 -14.73 -19.66 -13.68
C PHE A 170 -15.54 -18.94 -14.76
N ASP A 171 -16.86 -18.81 -14.59
CA ASP A 171 -17.74 -18.09 -15.53
C ASP A 171 -17.26 -16.64 -15.75
N ILE A 172 -16.90 -15.95 -14.65
CA ILE A 172 -16.38 -14.57 -14.72
C ILE A 172 -15.02 -14.55 -15.44
N ALA A 173 -14.13 -15.48 -15.09
CA ALA A 173 -12.79 -15.54 -15.68
C ALA A 173 -12.85 -15.87 -17.18
N GLN A 174 -13.72 -16.80 -17.59
CA GLN A 174 -13.95 -17.19 -18.98
C GLN A 174 -14.45 -16.01 -19.79
N SER A 175 -15.50 -15.32 -19.31
CA SER A 175 -16.07 -14.17 -20.01
C SER A 175 -15.06 -13.04 -20.23
N LEU A 176 -14.16 -12.78 -19.27
CA LEU A 176 -13.12 -11.76 -19.41
C LEU A 176 -11.93 -12.23 -20.26
N HIS A 177 -11.65 -13.54 -20.25
CA HIS A 177 -10.61 -14.15 -21.06
C HIS A 177 -10.96 -14.08 -22.54
N ASP A 178 -12.19 -14.49 -22.90
CA ASP A 178 -12.68 -14.53 -24.27
C ASP A 178 -12.75 -13.13 -24.90
N ASP A 179 -13.19 -12.14 -24.12
CA ASP A 179 -13.26 -10.75 -24.55
C ASP A 179 -11.90 -10.03 -24.57
N ASN A 180 -10.82 -10.70 -24.13
CA ASN A 180 -9.50 -10.11 -23.89
C ASN A 180 -9.56 -8.74 -23.17
N SER A 181 -10.37 -8.70 -22.10
CA SER A 181 -10.70 -7.46 -21.40
C SER A 181 -10.52 -7.57 -19.89
N MET A 182 -10.56 -6.41 -19.23
CA MET A 182 -10.70 -6.30 -17.79
C MET A 182 -12.01 -5.61 -17.46
N MET A 183 -12.61 -5.95 -16.34
CA MET A 183 -13.87 -5.38 -15.90
C MET A 183 -13.69 -4.53 -14.65
N LEU A 184 -14.22 -3.31 -14.67
CA LEU A 184 -14.25 -2.44 -13.51
C LEU A 184 -15.10 -3.07 -12.40
N VAL A 185 -14.55 -3.03 -11.19
CA VAL A 185 -15.20 -3.45 -9.96
C VAL A 185 -15.20 -2.30 -8.98
N GLY A 186 -16.34 -2.07 -8.35
CA GLY A 186 -16.49 -1.02 -7.35
C GLY A 186 -17.26 -1.49 -6.12
N GLY A 187 -17.06 -0.77 -5.03
CA GLY A 187 -17.79 -0.94 -3.78
C GLY A 187 -19.09 -0.14 -3.73
N GLY A 188 -19.75 -0.22 -2.58
CA GLY A 188 -20.97 0.53 -2.30
C GLY A 188 -22.22 0.02 -3.01
N PRO A 189 -23.40 0.59 -2.70
CA PRO A 189 -24.68 0.07 -3.19
C PRO A 189 -24.78 0.02 -4.71
N LYS A 190 -24.18 1.02 -5.39
CA LYS A 190 -24.19 1.17 -6.86
C LYS A 190 -22.97 0.54 -7.56
N GLY A 191 -21.98 0.04 -6.82
CA GLY A 191 -20.75 -0.50 -7.41
C GLY A 191 -19.85 0.55 -8.06
N THR A 192 -19.96 1.81 -7.63
CA THR A 192 -19.21 2.95 -8.19
C THR A 192 -18.07 3.42 -7.28
N ASP A 193 -18.09 2.99 -6.02
CA ASP A 193 -17.18 3.51 -5.02
C ASP A 193 -15.81 2.82 -5.18
N PRO A 194 -14.70 3.51 -4.89
CA PRO A 194 -13.40 2.87 -4.85
C PRO A 194 -13.34 1.82 -3.74
N LEU A 195 -12.42 0.87 -3.85
CA LEU A 195 -12.21 -0.18 -2.84
C LEU A 195 -11.24 0.30 -1.76
N VAL A 196 -11.68 0.21 -0.50
CA VAL A 196 -10.90 0.50 0.71
C VAL A 196 -10.82 -0.78 1.53
N PHE A 197 -9.61 -1.31 1.70
CA PHE A 197 -9.37 -2.65 2.28
C PHE A 197 -9.23 -2.66 3.81
N TYR A 198 -8.92 -1.52 4.41
CA TYR A 198 -8.76 -1.32 5.85
C TYR A 198 -9.05 0.14 6.17
N GLU A 199 -9.45 0.42 7.42
CA GLU A 199 -9.81 1.77 7.86
C GLU A 199 -8.66 2.76 7.68
N GLY A 200 -8.96 3.92 7.08
CA GLY A 200 -7.95 4.93 6.73
C GLY A 200 -6.96 4.47 5.65
N GLY A 201 -7.24 3.35 4.98
CA GLY A 201 -6.44 2.86 3.86
C GLY A 201 -6.70 3.65 2.58
N THR A 202 -5.80 3.50 1.61
CA THR A 202 -5.94 4.17 0.32
C THR A 202 -7.11 3.60 -0.48
N ALA A 203 -7.87 4.49 -1.10
CA ALA A 203 -8.96 4.16 -2.00
C ALA A 203 -8.41 3.74 -3.37
N PHE A 204 -8.78 2.54 -3.83
CA PHE A 204 -8.32 2.00 -5.12
C PHE A 204 -9.46 1.86 -6.12
N ARG A 205 -9.21 2.24 -7.37
CA ARG A 205 -9.99 1.73 -8.49
C ARG A 205 -9.55 0.30 -8.78
N ALA A 206 -10.51 -0.60 -8.99
CA ALA A 206 -10.24 -2.02 -9.10
C ALA A 206 -10.73 -2.61 -10.43
N PHE A 207 -9.95 -3.52 -10.99
CA PHE A 207 -10.27 -4.20 -12.25
C PHE A 207 -10.06 -5.71 -12.11
N LEU A 208 -11.03 -6.50 -12.55
CA LEU A 208 -10.87 -7.95 -12.66
C LEU A 208 -10.32 -8.31 -14.03
N GLU A 209 -9.31 -9.17 -14.03
CA GLU A 209 -8.79 -9.85 -15.21
C GLU A 209 -9.04 -11.35 -15.07
N GLY A 210 -9.65 -11.95 -16.09
CA GLY A 210 -9.79 -13.39 -16.22
C GLY A 210 -8.75 -14.00 -17.16
N ARG A 211 -8.28 -15.19 -16.79
CA ARG A 211 -7.49 -16.09 -17.64
C ARG A 211 -8.01 -17.50 -17.47
N VAL A 212 -8.17 -18.23 -18.56
CA VAL A 212 -8.60 -19.63 -18.54
C VAL A 212 -7.61 -20.50 -19.32
N ASN A 213 -7.41 -21.71 -18.83
CA ASN A 213 -6.71 -22.79 -19.53
C ASN A 213 -7.44 -24.10 -19.22
N LYS A 214 -8.25 -24.59 -20.16
CA LYS A 214 -9.11 -25.77 -19.99
C LYS A 214 -10.01 -25.63 -18.76
N ASP A 215 -9.82 -26.49 -17.77
CA ASP A 215 -10.53 -26.58 -16.49
C ASP A 215 -9.83 -25.78 -15.38
N LYS A 216 -8.93 -24.86 -15.73
CA LYS A 216 -8.22 -24.00 -14.77
C LYS A 216 -8.51 -22.56 -15.08
N TYR A 217 -8.74 -21.77 -14.03
CA TYR A 217 -8.87 -20.33 -14.15
C TYR A 217 -7.89 -19.60 -13.25
N CYS A 218 -7.62 -18.35 -13.61
CA CYS A 218 -6.97 -17.37 -12.75
C CYS A 218 -7.76 -16.07 -12.85
N LEU A 219 -8.28 -15.60 -11.71
CA LEU A 219 -8.98 -14.32 -11.62
C LEU A 219 -8.13 -13.37 -10.78
N ILE A 220 -7.72 -12.25 -11.38
CA ILE A 220 -6.79 -11.29 -10.78
C ILE A 220 -7.51 -9.95 -10.58
N LEU A 221 -7.55 -9.46 -9.35
CA LEU A 221 -8.01 -8.13 -8.99
C LEU A 221 -6.83 -7.16 -9.01
N HIS A 222 -6.74 -6.35 -10.06
CA HIS A 222 -5.75 -5.28 -10.21
C HIS A 222 -6.25 -4.00 -9.55
N LEU A 223 -5.40 -3.35 -8.77
CA LEU A 223 -5.71 -2.11 -8.06
C LEU A 223 -4.84 -0.96 -8.56
N THR A 224 -5.46 0.18 -8.81
CA THR A 224 -4.80 1.41 -9.21
C THR A 224 -5.37 2.61 -8.45
N GLN A 225 -4.51 3.58 -8.17
CA GLN A 225 -4.85 4.91 -7.69
C GLN A 225 -4.22 5.99 -8.58
N LEU A 226 -3.65 5.57 -9.72
CA LEU A 226 -2.90 6.40 -10.64
C LEU A 226 -3.38 6.12 -12.07
N GLU A 227 -3.66 7.20 -12.79
CA GLU A 227 -4.00 7.20 -14.20
C GLU A 227 -2.88 7.93 -14.96
N LEU A 228 -2.44 7.32 -16.05
CA LEU A 228 -1.48 7.92 -16.97
C LEU A 228 -2.22 8.99 -17.78
N LYS A 229 -1.69 10.20 -17.76
CA LYS A 229 -2.13 11.25 -18.68
C LYS A 229 -1.27 11.22 -19.93
N GLU A 230 -1.88 11.53 -21.06
CA GLU A 230 -1.13 11.78 -22.28
C GLU A 230 -0.12 12.90 -22.02
N VAL A 231 1.11 12.69 -22.48
CA VAL A 231 2.12 13.75 -22.49
C VAL A 231 1.65 14.75 -23.53
N ALA A 232 1.28 15.95 -23.10
CA ALA A 232 1.03 17.04 -24.03
C ALA A 232 2.35 17.33 -24.78
N SER A 233 2.38 16.99 -26.07
CA SER A 233 3.44 17.36 -27.01
C SER A 233 3.31 18.81 -27.42
#